data_AF-A0A9D4Z0Y5-F1
#
_entry.id   AF-A0A9D4Z0Y5-F1
#
_cell.length_a   1.000
_cell.length_b   1.000
_cell.length_c   1.000
_cell.angle_alpha   90.00
_cell.angle_beta   90.00
_cell.angle_gamma   90.00
#
_symmetry.space_group_name_H-M   'P 1'
#
loop_
_entity.id
_entity.type
_entity.pdbx_description
1 polymer ?
#
loop_
_entity_poly.entity_id
_entity_poly.type
_entity_poly.pdbx_seq_one_letter_code
_entity_poly.pdbx_strand_id
1 'polypeptide(L)'
;MTRSYLRFAAWLACALLVTALDNGLNAKPAMGWNSWNAFGPTINEEIIKDTADRLVALGLRDAGYVYLNLDDGWSDLKRTADGRLTANKTAFPSGIPALAKYVHSKGLKFGIYADAGNMTCAGFPGSLGFEEVDAQTFADWGVDYLKYDNCYAAQQQWVVDRYTAMRDALNATGRPILYSLCNWGVAEPWLWASGVGNSWRTTEDIEPTWDNVVKLLEYNVGLSQFAGPSRGWNDLDMLFVGNSRLGEYHPFGPFYQEQRAHFALWALFKSPLFIGHDLRNLNSSFVDLLKKKEIVAMNQDELGVAGDLIWQQGTRKIFATALAGGSRGVVLWNLQTTQSQYPLSNITVFWEQIGLGGSQRATVRDVFSERDLGVFSGSFSAAVAFHDVAVLRVTPVEGPLDDSWRPWHAQPLYAPQPANLAVPSAAAWIAGYTGPSSSGSGPGSKQQPDIRKASFSPPASSGPPSFAVVLSVLASLAALGVVGYFVVLHMRMRGWQQLDENEGARKMSEMSQTRRYSPPGS
;
A
#
# COMPACT_ATOMS: atom_id res chain seq x y z
N MET A 1 18.84 16.12 -49.22
CA MET A 1 18.65 16.19 -47.74
C MET A 1 17.80 15.00 -47.30
N THR A 2 18.34 13.79 -47.43
CA THR A 2 17.60 12.53 -47.29
C THR A 2 18.57 11.50 -46.72
N ARG A 3 18.47 11.28 -45.39
CA ARG A 3 18.99 10.13 -44.60
C ARG A 3 19.18 10.46 -43.11
N SER A 4 19.17 11.74 -42.72
CA SER A 4 19.46 12.14 -41.33
C SER A 4 18.23 12.21 -40.40
N TYR A 5 17.02 12.37 -40.93
CA TYR A 5 15.81 12.51 -40.09
C TYR A 5 15.21 11.16 -39.63
N LEU A 6 15.48 10.06 -40.36
CA LEU A 6 15.02 8.72 -40.00
C LEU A 6 15.81 8.11 -38.82
N ARG A 7 17.00 8.62 -38.52
CA ARG A 7 17.78 8.18 -37.34
C ARG A 7 17.38 8.92 -36.05
N PHE A 8 16.81 10.11 -36.16
CA PHE A 8 16.36 10.89 -35.01
C PHE A 8 14.98 10.45 -34.50
N ALA A 9 14.09 10.02 -35.41
CA ALA A 9 12.80 9.45 -35.04
C ALA A 9 12.91 8.04 -34.40
N ALA A 10 13.93 7.26 -34.77
CA ALA A 10 14.20 5.97 -34.15
C ALA A 10 14.78 6.07 -32.72
N TRP A 11 15.37 7.21 -32.35
CA TRP A 11 15.91 7.45 -31.00
C TRP A 11 14.89 8.01 -30.01
N LEU A 12 13.84 8.68 -30.48
CA LEU A 12 12.72 9.15 -29.64
C LEU A 12 11.60 8.10 -29.45
N ALA A 13 11.62 7.01 -30.23
CA ALA A 13 10.71 5.89 -30.09
C ALA A 13 11.27 4.72 -29.24
N CYS A 14 12.48 4.85 -28.70
CA CYS A 14 12.81 4.19 -27.44
C CYS A 14 12.11 4.99 -26.33
N ALA A 15 10.78 4.90 -26.28
CA ALA A 15 10.10 5.04 -25.01
C ALA A 15 10.89 4.17 -24.03
N LEU A 16 11.33 4.76 -22.92
CA LEU A 16 11.89 4.03 -21.80
C LEU A 16 10.85 2.98 -21.41
N LEU A 17 10.94 1.80 -22.04
CA LEU A 17 10.31 0.60 -21.53
C LEU A 17 11.11 0.32 -20.28
N VAL A 18 10.65 0.89 -19.16
CA VAL A 18 11.01 0.41 -17.85
C VAL A 18 10.51 -1.03 -17.83
N THR A 19 11.41 -1.95 -18.15
CA THR A 19 11.17 -3.38 -18.03
C THR A 19 11.07 -3.66 -16.54
N ALA A 20 10.01 -4.36 -16.15
CA ALA A 20 9.87 -4.73 -14.75
C ALA A 20 11.04 -5.59 -14.28
N LEU A 21 11.25 -5.63 -12.97
CA LEU A 21 12.18 -6.53 -12.33
C LEU A 21 11.75 -7.96 -12.65
N ASP A 22 12.49 -8.60 -13.55
CA ASP A 22 12.29 -9.98 -13.95
C ASP A 22 13.19 -10.90 -13.11
N ASN A 23 12.83 -11.02 -11.82
CA ASN A 23 13.45 -11.98 -10.91
C ASN A 23 12.62 -13.27 -10.75
N GLY A 24 11.58 -13.45 -11.58
CA GLY A 24 10.69 -14.61 -11.57
C GLY A 24 9.70 -14.68 -10.40
N LEU A 25 9.59 -13.63 -9.55
CA LEU A 25 8.77 -13.66 -8.33
C LEU A 25 7.49 -12.82 -8.41
N ASN A 26 7.23 -12.14 -9.53
CA ASN A 26 6.11 -11.20 -9.73
C ASN A 26 4.86 -11.78 -10.39
N ALA A 27 4.83 -13.09 -10.69
CA ALA A 27 3.74 -13.67 -11.46
C ALA A 27 2.36 -13.45 -10.83
N LYS A 28 2.27 -13.44 -9.50
CA LYS A 28 1.05 -13.21 -8.72
C LYS A 28 1.36 -12.38 -7.46
N PRO A 29 0.35 -11.69 -6.89
CA PRO A 29 0.54 -11.01 -5.61
C PRO A 29 0.99 -11.99 -4.53
N ALA A 30 1.95 -11.57 -3.69
CA ALA A 30 2.41 -12.40 -2.58
C ALA A 30 1.31 -12.58 -1.53
N MET A 31 1.23 -13.78 -0.93
CA MET A 31 0.28 -14.07 0.13
C MET A 31 1.02 -14.65 1.34
N GLY A 32 0.66 -14.19 2.54
CA GLY A 32 1.39 -14.57 3.73
C GLY A 32 0.84 -14.02 5.04
N TRP A 33 1.73 -13.89 6.01
CA TRP A 33 1.50 -13.33 7.33
C TRP A 33 2.66 -12.41 7.70
N ASN A 34 2.39 -11.33 8.44
CA ASN A 34 3.38 -10.39 8.93
C ASN A 34 3.17 -10.11 10.43
N SER A 35 4.27 -10.01 11.18
CA SER A 35 4.24 -9.86 12.64
C SER A 35 3.82 -8.50 13.19
N TRP A 36 3.94 -7.42 12.40
CA TRP A 36 3.88 -6.05 12.90
C TRP A 36 2.56 -5.70 13.59
N ASN A 37 1.44 -5.90 12.90
CA ASN A 37 0.13 -5.46 13.37
C ASN A 37 -0.32 -6.13 14.68
N ALA A 38 0.18 -7.35 14.96
CA ALA A 38 -0.16 -8.09 16.17
C ALA A 38 0.86 -7.91 17.30
N PHE A 39 2.14 -7.75 16.98
CA PHE A 39 3.23 -7.87 17.95
C PHE A 39 4.15 -6.65 18.02
N GLY A 40 4.12 -5.79 17.00
CA GLY A 40 5.04 -4.67 16.85
C GLY A 40 6.49 -5.12 17.04
N PRO A 41 7.32 -4.35 17.76
CA PRO A 41 8.73 -4.70 17.98
C PRO A 41 8.94 -5.75 19.09
N THR A 42 7.88 -6.30 19.71
CA THR A 42 8.00 -7.27 20.81
C THR A 42 7.97 -8.73 20.32
N ILE A 43 8.36 -8.94 19.06
CA ILE A 43 8.40 -10.24 18.39
C ILE A 43 9.57 -11.12 18.88
N ASN A 44 9.39 -12.44 18.88
CA ASN A 44 10.43 -13.40 19.26
C ASN A 44 10.31 -14.72 18.48
N GLU A 45 11.32 -15.59 18.63
CA GLU A 45 11.44 -16.86 17.93
C GLU A 45 10.25 -17.82 18.18
N GLU A 46 9.75 -17.89 19.41
CA GLU A 46 8.64 -18.77 19.78
C GLU A 46 7.34 -18.35 19.08
N ILE A 47 7.05 -17.04 19.05
CA ILE A 47 5.89 -16.50 18.34
C ILE A 47 5.95 -16.85 16.84
N ILE A 48 7.13 -16.70 16.22
CA ILE A 48 7.29 -17.02 14.78
C ILE A 48 7.11 -18.52 14.54
N LYS A 49 7.65 -19.38 15.40
CA LYS A 49 7.48 -20.84 15.29
C LYS A 49 6.02 -21.27 15.46
N ASP A 50 5.33 -20.78 16.50
CA ASP A 50 3.91 -21.08 16.72
C ASP A 50 3.04 -20.54 15.57
N THR A 51 3.36 -19.37 15.04
CA THR A 51 2.67 -18.81 13.87
C THR A 51 2.88 -19.68 12.63
N ALA A 52 4.10 -20.17 12.38
CA ALA A 52 4.39 -21.08 11.29
C ALA A 52 3.57 -22.38 11.39
N ASP A 53 3.49 -22.95 12.61
CA ASP A 53 2.69 -24.15 12.87
C ASP A 53 1.20 -23.88 12.64
N ARG A 54 0.70 -22.71 13.02
CA ARG A 54 -0.71 -22.32 12.83
C ARG A 54 -1.08 -22.04 11.40
N LEU A 55 -0.21 -21.44 10.60
CA LEU A 55 -0.43 -21.29 9.16
C LEU A 55 -0.70 -22.66 8.50
N VAL A 56 0.00 -23.70 8.94
CA VAL A 56 -0.23 -25.07 8.47
C VAL A 56 -1.50 -25.65 9.09
N ALA A 57 -1.63 -25.64 10.41
CA ALA A 57 -2.72 -26.30 11.13
C ALA A 57 -4.11 -25.72 10.79
N LEU A 58 -4.19 -24.42 10.51
CA LEU A 58 -5.43 -23.74 10.11
C LEU A 58 -5.76 -23.91 8.62
N GLY A 59 -4.86 -24.52 7.84
CA GLY A 59 -4.98 -24.69 6.38
C GLY A 59 -4.74 -23.40 5.58
N LEU A 60 -4.16 -22.36 6.19
CA LEU A 60 -3.87 -21.09 5.52
C LEU A 60 -2.71 -21.23 4.53
N ARG A 61 -1.67 -22.01 4.85
CA ARG A 61 -0.60 -22.34 3.89
C ARG A 61 -1.18 -22.93 2.61
N ASP A 62 -2.09 -23.90 2.75
CA ASP A 62 -2.69 -24.61 1.62
C ASP A 62 -3.69 -23.73 0.84
N ALA A 63 -4.19 -22.66 1.47
CA ALA A 63 -4.95 -21.60 0.81
C ALA A 63 -4.06 -20.56 0.09
N GLY A 64 -2.73 -20.68 0.17
CA GLY A 64 -1.76 -19.84 -0.54
C GLY A 64 -0.93 -18.90 0.35
N TYR A 65 -1.24 -18.76 1.65
CA TYR A 65 -0.50 -17.90 2.56
C TYR A 65 0.85 -18.54 2.95
N VAL A 66 1.86 -18.38 2.09
CA VAL A 66 3.14 -19.10 2.19
C VAL A 66 4.28 -18.26 2.74
N TYR A 67 4.23 -16.92 2.65
CA TYR A 67 5.27 -16.06 3.21
C TYR A 67 5.01 -15.79 4.70
N LEU A 68 5.98 -16.08 5.57
CA LEU A 68 5.97 -15.69 6.98
C LEU A 68 7.04 -14.61 7.17
N ASN A 69 6.58 -13.37 7.30
CA ASN A 69 7.44 -12.20 7.38
C ASN A 69 7.67 -11.78 8.83
N LEU A 70 8.93 -11.78 9.24
CA LEU A 70 9.41 -11.18 10.49
C LEU A 70 9.66 -9.69 10.25
N ASP A 71 8.80 -8.86 10.83
CA ASP A 71 8.87 -7.39 10.73
C ASP A 71 9.88 -6.79 11.73
N ASP A 72 9.87 -5.47 11.91
CA ASP A 72 10.82 -4.74 12.76
C ASP A 72 10.88 -5.26 14.21
N GLY A 73 12.00 -5.00 14.91
CA GLY A 73 12.26 -5.46 16.27
C GLY A 73 13.06 -6.77 16.40
N TRP A 74 13.51 -7.35 15.28
CA TRP A 74 14.22 -8.63 15.29
C TRP A 74 15.73 -8.52 15.56
N SER A 75 16.35 -7.41 15.15
CA SER A 75 17.80 -7.25 15.14
C SER A 75 18.36 -6.82 16.50
N ASP A 76 19.65 -7.06 16.72
CA ASP A 76 20.42 -6.42 17.77
C ASP A 76 20.61 -4.94 17.43
N LEU A 77 20.76 -4.09 18.46
CA LEU A 77 21.00 -2.66 18.30
C LEU A 77 22.39 -2.36 17.72
N LYS A 78 23.28 -3.36 17.69
CA LYS A 78 24.64 -3.22 17.16
C LYS A 78 24.87 -4.19 16.02
N ARG A 79 25.51 -3.67 14.97
CA ARG A 79 26.15 -4.48 13.94
C ARG A 79 27.42 -5.13 14.52
N THR A 80 27.86 -6.21 13.90
CA THR A 80 29.19 -6.78 14.14
C THR A 80 30.29 -5.83 13.69
N ALA A 81 31.55 -6.13 14.04
CA ALA A 81 32.70 -5.29 13.66
C ALA A 81 32.90 -5.20 12.13
N ASP A 82 32.50 -6.22 11.38
CA ASP A 82 32.47 -6.28 9.92
C ASP A 82 31.18 -5.70 9.31
N GLY A 83 30.33 -5.08 10.13
CA GLY A 83 29.16 -4.33 9.68
C GLY A 83 27.90 -5.16 9.43
N ARG A 84 27.88 -6.46 9.75
CA ARG A 84 26.71 -7.32 9.53
C ARG A 84 25.63 -7.10 10.59
N LEU A 85 24.37 -7.22 10.18
CA LEU A 85 23.25 -7.34 11.11
C LEU A 85 23.32 -8.68 11.87
N THR A 86 22.90 -8.65 13.13
CA THR A 86 22.68 -9.84 13.95
C THR A 86 21.30 -9.78 14.57
N ALA A 87 20.68 -10.93 14.84
CA ALA A 87 19.44 -10.96 15.60
C ALA A 87 19.67 -10.73 17.09
N ASN A 88 18.67 -10.18 17.76
CA ASN A 88 18.65 -10.09 19.21
C ASN A 88 18.73 -11.50 19.82
N LYS A 89 19.84 -11.84 20.48
CA LYS A 89 20.10 -13.20 20.99
C LYS A 89 19.14 -13.65 22.09
N THR A 90 18.49 -12.73 22.78
CA THR A 90 17.49 -13.07 23.81
C THR A 90 16.16 -13.43 23.16
N ALA A 91 15.73 -12.66 22.16
CA ALA A 91 14.47 -12.92 21.44
C ALA A 91 14.60 -14.06 20.42
N PHE A 92 15.79 -14.25 19.83
CA PHE A 92 16.10 -15.23 18.79
C PHE A 92 17.33 -16.06 19.17
N PRO A 93 17.24 -16.89 20.22
CA PRO A 93 18.39 -17.62 20.77
C PRO A 93 19.01 -18.64 19.80
N SER A 94 18.24 -19.16 18.83
CA SER A 94 18.79 -20.05 17.80
C SER A 94 19.35 -19.31 16.57
N GLY A 95 19.12 -18.00 16.48
CA GLY A 95 19.48 -17.16 15.35
C GLY A 95 18.58 -17.33 14.12
N ILE A 96 18.63 -16.35 13.21
CA ILE A 96 17.78 -16.32 12.01
C ILE A 96 17.98 -17.53 11.09
N PRO A 97 19.20 -18.05 10.84
CA PRO A 97 19.37 -19.23 9.98
C PRO A 97 18.58 -20.45 10.45
N ALA A 98 18.57 -20.71 11.76
CA ALA A 98 17.84 -21.84 12.34
C ALA A 98 16.33 -21.62 12.26
N LEU A 99 15.88 -20.37 12.48
CA LEU A 99 14.48 -19.99 12.36
C LEU A 99 13.96 -20.10 10.91
N ALA A 100 14.71 -19.57 9.93
CA ALA A 100 14.39 -19.68 8.51
C ALA A 100 14.27 -21.15 8.08
N LYS A 101 15.24 -21.99 8.49
CA LYS A 101 15.20 -23.44 8.24
C LYS A 101 13.96 -24.10 8.86
N TYR A 102 13.54 -23.67 10.07
CA TYR A 102 12.30 -24.15 10.68
C TYR A 102 11.08 -23.78 9.82
N VAL A 103 10.96 -22.52 9.42
CA VAL A 103 9.87 -22.03 8.56
C VAL A 103 9.83 -22.80 7.23
N HIS A 104 10.98 -23.00 6.59
CA HIS A 104 11.08 -23.82 5.36
C HIS A 104 10.64 -25.26 5.58
N SER A 105 10.93 -25.86 6.73
CA SER A 105 10.49 -27.24 7.04
C SER A 105 8.97 -27.39 7.12
N LYS A 106 8.23 -26.28 7.26
CA LYS A 106 6.76 -26.24 7.24
C LYS A 106 6.18 -26.03 5.84
N GLY A 107 7.02 -25.94 4.82
CA GLY A 107 6.61 -25.60 3.45
C GLY A 107 6.26 -24.12 3.28
N LEU A 108 6.77 -23.26 4.17
CA LEU A 108 6.62 -21.80 4.12
C LEU A 108 7.90 -21.15 3.59
N LYS A 109 7.81 -19.87 3.25
CA LYS A 109 8.90 -18.98 2.87
C LYS A 109 9.16 -18.00 3.99
N PHE A 110 10.43 -17.68 4.26
CA PHE A 110 10.81 -16.82 5.36
C PHE A 110 11.11 -15.40 4.87
N GLY A 111 10.38 -14.41 5.39
CA GLY A 111 10.62 -13.01 5.10
C GLY A 111 11.27 -12.26 6.26
N ILE A 112 12.04 -11.24 5.95
CA ILE A 112 12.68 -10.35 6.92
C ILE A 112 12.39 -8.88 6.57
N TYR A 113 12.68 -8.01 7.52
CA TYR A 113 12.50 -6.57 7.42
C TYR A 113 13.83 -5.83 7.56
N ALA A 114 14.02 -4.79 6.76
CA ALA A 114 15.05 -3.79 6.92
C ALA A 114 14.56 -2.42 6.44
N ASP A 115 15.43 -1.41 6.48
CA ASP A 115 15.08 -0.03 6.14
C ASP A 115 16.11 0.59 5.19
N ALA A 116 15.64 1.39 4.24
CA ALA A 116 16.42 2.19 3.31
C ALA A 116 16.99 3.48 3.94
N GLY A 117 16.91 3.67 5.24
CA GLY A 117 17.57 4.73 6.00
C GLY A 117 18.60 4.23 6.99
N ASN A 118 19.08 5.13 7.84
CA ASN A 118 20.14 4.81 8.83
C ASN A 118 19.63 3.94 9.98
N MET A 119 18.32 4.01 10.26
CA MET A 119 17.65 3.23 11.29
C MET A 119 16.31 2.75 10.74
N THR A 120 15.83 1.65 11.28
CA THR A 120 14.45 1.21 11.08
C THR A 120 13.46 2.12 11.79
N CYS A 121 12.18 2.01 11.46
CA CYS A 121 11.13 2.79 12.11
C CYS A 121 11.06 2.60 13.64
N ALA A 122 11.40 1.42 14.16
CA ALA A 122 11.50 1.16 15.60
C ALA A 122 12.87 1.50 16.21
N GLY A 123 13.81 2.05 15.42
CA GLY A 123 15.10 2.56 15.90
C GLY A 123 16.23 1.53 15.95
N PHE A 124 16.11 0.42 15.21
CA PHE A 124 17.18 -0.57 15.03
C PHE A 124 18.10 -0.17 13.87
N PRO A 125 19.28 -0.80 13.67
CA PRO A 125 20.15 -0.46 12.54
C PRO A 125 19.45 -0.66 11.18
N GLY A 126 19.39 0.40 10.37
CA GLY A 126 18.91 0.35 8.97
C GLY A 126 20.04 -0.01 8.01
N SER A 127 19.72 -0.25 6.74
CA SER A 127 20.63 -0.85 5.75
C SER A 127 21.25 0.15 4.78
N LEU A 128 20.96 1.44 4.91
CA LEU A 128 21.54 2.47 4.06
C LEU A 128 23.07 2.50 4.15
N GLY A 129 23.76 2.30 3.02
CA GLY A 129 25.21 2.18 2.93
C GLY A 129 25.76 0.81 3.33
N PHE A 130 24.90 -0.15 3.69
CA PHE A 130 25.24 -1.54 4.03
C PHE A 130 24.49 -2.53 3.12
N GLU A 131 23.94 -2.09 2.00
CA GLU A 131 23.02 -2.85 1.16
C GLU A 131 23.63 -4.19 0.71
N GLU A 132 24.88 -4.19 0.22
CA GLU A 132 25.59 -5.40 -0.20
C GLU A 132 25.81 -6.38 0.96
N VAL A 133 26.22 -5.87 2.13
CA VAL A 133 26.50 -6.67 3.32
C VAL A 133 25.21 -7.30 3.87
N ASP A 134 24.14 -6.52 3.92
CA ASP A 134 22.85 -6.94 4.46
C ASP A 134 22.13 -7.89 3.49
N ALA A 135 22.13 -7.60 2.19
CA ALA A 135 21.61 -8.52 1.18
C ALA A 135 22.30 -9.88 1.24
N GLN A 136 23.64 -9.91 1.29
CA GLN A 136 24.40 -11.15 1.44
C GLN A 136 24.05 -11.86 2.76
N THR A 137 23.90 -11.09 3.86
CA THR A 137 23.48 -11.64 5.16
C THR A 137 22.12 -12.33 5.07
N PHE A 138 21.14 -11.71 4.42
CA PHE A 138 19.81 -12.29 4.23
C PHE A 138 19.87 -13.54 3.33
N ALA A 139 20.67 -13.52 2.27
CA ALA A 139 20.86 -14.67 1.41
C ALA A 139 21.51 -15.85 2.14
N ASP A 140 22.55 -15.60 2.94
CA ASP A 140 23.23 -16.61 3.76
C ASP A 140 22.27 -17.27 4.76
N TRP A 141 21.31 -16.50 5.30
CA TRP A 141 20.31 -16.99 6.23
C TRP A 141 19.14 -17.71 5.57
N GLY A 142 19.06 -17.70 4.23
CA GLY A 142 17.99 -18.34 3.49
C GLY A 142 16.69 -17.52 3.45
N VAL A 143 16.75 -16.20 3.60
CA VAL A 143 15.57 -15.31 3.44
C VAL A 143 15.01 -15.41 2.01
N ASP A 144 13.69 -15.40 1.87
CA ASP A 144 12.96 -15.46 0.59
C ASP A 144 12.21 -14.16 0.25
N TYR A 145 12.07 -13.26 1.22
CA TYR A 145 11.30 -12.01 1.09
C TYR A 145 11.97 -10.91 1.93
N LEU A 146 12.09 -9.70 1.37
CA LEU A 146 12.52 -8.50 2.09
C LEU A 146 11.43 -7.42 2.00
N LYS A 147 10.89 -7.01 3.16
CA LYS A 147 10.19 -5.72 3.30
C LYS A 147 11.25 -4.66 3.57
N TYR A 148 11.25 -3.58 2.78
CA TYR A 148 12.29 -2.56 2.86
C TYR A 148 11.68 -1.17 3.04
N ASP A 149 11.80 -0.67 4.26
CA ASP A 149 11.12 0.54 4.73
C ASP A 149 11.87 1.82 4.38
N ASN A 150 11.35 2.96 4.81
CA ASN A 150 11.82 4.28 4.40
C ASN A 150 12.03 5.27 5.56
N CYS A 151 12.12 4.80 6.80
CA CYS A 151 12.35 5.66 7.96
C CYS A 151 13.80 6.17 8.01
N TYR A 152 14.03 7.29 8.70
CA TYR A 152 15.37 7.83 8.96
C TYR A 152 16.30 7.99 7.74
N ALA A 153 15.71 8.19 6.55
CA ALA A 153 16.43 8.56 5.33
C ALA A 153 16.64 10.09 5.28
N ALA A 154 17.84 10.53 4.87
CA ALA A 154 18.12 11.96 4.73
C ALA A 154 17.52 12.52 3.44
N GLN A 155 17.07 13.78 3.48
CA GLN A 155 16.42 14.45 2.33
C GLN A 155 17.25 14.45 1.03
N GLN A 156 18.57 14.47 1.16
CA GLN A 156 19.50 14.49 0.02
C GLN A 156 19.59 13.13 -0.69
N GLN A 157 19.11 12.06 -0.06
CA GLN A 157 19.22 10.69 -0.59
C GLN A 157 17.94 10.31 -1.30
N TRP A 158 17.99 10.42 -2.62
CA TRP A 158 16.84 10.17 -3.46
C TRP A 158 16.29 8.75 -3.27
N VAL A 159 14.97 8.64 -3.11
CA VAL A 159 14.31 7.38 -2.74
C VAL A 159 14.55 6.30 -3.78
N VAL A 160 14.48 6.64 -5.08
CA VAL A 160 14.71 5.67 -6.15
C VAL A 160 16.12 5.09 -6.06
N ASP A 161 17.13 5.90 -5.79
CA ASP A 161 18.53 5.45 -5.72
C ASP A 161 18.74 4.47 -4.56
N ARG A 162 18.17 4.75 -3.39
CA ARG A 162 18.28 3.89 -2.20
C ARG A 162 17.64 2.52 -2.41
N TYR A 163 16.44 2.49 -2.97
CA TYR A 163 15.75 1.24 -3.30
C TYR A 163 16.44 0.47 -4.44
N THR A 164 17.00 1.19 -5.43
CA THR A 164 17.78 0.63 -6.53
C THR A 164 19.05 -0.05 -6.02
N ALA A 165 19.76 0.56 -5.06
CA ALA A 165 20.97 -0.02 -4.46
C ALA A 165 20.69 -1.37 -3.79
N MET A 166 19.61 -1.46 -2.99
CA MET A 166 19.23 -2.72 -2.36
C MET A 166 18.71 -3.76 -3.37
N ARG A 167 17.99 -3.37 -4.44
CA ARG A 167 17.68 -4.29 -5.54
C ARG A 167 18.96 -4.92 -6.10
N ASP A 168 19.95 -4.10 -6.44
CA ASP A 168 21.20 -4.58 -7.05
C ASP A 168 21.95 -5.51 -6.11
N ALA A 169 22.02 -5.16 -4.83
CA ALA A 169 22.61 -5.97 -3.79
C ALA A 169 21.91 -7.34 -3.65
N LEU A 170 20.57 -7.37 -3.60
CA LEU A 170 19.79 -8.62 -3.54
C LEU A 170 20.06 -9.50 -4.77
N ASN A 171 20.04 -8.90 -5.97
CA ASN A 171 20.28 -9.63 -7.21
C ASN A 171 21.70 -10.21 -7.27
N ALA A 172 22.70 -9.47 -6.77
CA ALA A 172 24.09 -9.90 -6.73
C ALA A 172 24.32 -11.13 -5.85
N THR A 173 23.45 -11.39 -4.86
CA THR A 173 23.55 -12.61 -4.04
C THR A 173 23.27 -13.90 -4.82
N GLY A 174 22.58 -13.81 -5.96
CA GLY A 174 22.12 -14.95 -6.74
C GLY A 174 20.96 -15.75 -6.12
N ARG A 175 20.49 -15.39 -4.92
CA ARG A 175 19.30 -15.98 -4.30
C ARG A 175 18.06 -15.18 -4.70
N PRO A 176 16.99 -15.83 -5.23
CA PRO A 176 15.73 -15.15 -5.45
C PRO A 176 15.10 -14.70 -4.12
N ILE A 177 15.01 -13.38 -3.92
CA ILE A 177 14.37 -12.75 -2.77
C ILE A 177 13.31 -11.80 -3.30
N LEU A 178 12.06 -11.97 -2.86
CA LEU A 178 10.97 -11.07 -3.23
C LEU A 178 11.17 -9.73 -2.53
N TYR A 179 11.25 -8.65 -3.31
CA TYR A 179 11.58 -7.32 -2.82
C TYR A 179 10.35 -6.41 -2.73
N SER A 180 9.90 -6.14 -1.51
CA SER A 180 8.71 -5.34 -1.21
C SER A 180 9.10 -3.96 -0.71
N LEU A 181 8.81 -2.94 -1.52
CA LEU A 181 9.12 -1.55 -1.20
C LEU A 181 8.08 -0.98 -0.24
N CYS A 182 8.54 -0.40 0.87
CA CYS A 182 7.70 0.23 1.88
C CYS A 182 8.05 1.72 2.01
N ASN A 183 7.77 2.49 0.96
CA ASN A 183 8.01 3.95 0.92
C ASN A 183 6.71 4.76 1.00
N TRP A 184 5.59 4.14 1.36
CA TRP A 184 4.31 4.80 1.62
C TRP A 184 3.76 5.67 0.48
N GLY A 185 4.05 5.33 -0.78
CA GLY A 185 3.68 6.17 -1.92
C GLY A 185 4.59 7.37 -2.18
N VAL A 186 5.62 7.60 -1.36
CA VAL A 186 6.56 8.72 -1.52
C VAL A 186 7.25 8.65 -2.88
N ALA A 187 7.19 9.75 -3.62
CA ALA A 187 7.65 9.85 -5.01
C ALA A 187 6.98 8.86 -5.98
N GLU A 188 5.71 8.49 -5.74
CA GLU A 188 4.86 7.81 -6.72
C GLU A 188 5.46 6.49 -7.23
N PRO A 189 5.71 5.49 -6.36
CA PRO A 189 6.39 4.25 -6.70
C PRO A 189 5.76 3.49 -7.87
N TRP A 190 4.46 3.61 -8.10
CA TRP A 190 3.78 3.03 -9.26
C TRP A 190 4.35 3.50 -10.62
N LEU A 191 5.09 4.62 -10.67
CA LEU A 191 5.74 5.12 -11.89
C LEU A 191 7.14 4.53 -12.16
N TRP A 192 7.85 4.05 -11.13
CA TRP A 192 9.26 3.68 -11.25
C TRP A 192 9.63 2.34 -10.61
N ALA A 193 8.90 1.91 -9.57
CA ALA A 193 9.22 0.74 -8.76
C ALA A 193 9.12 -0.57 -9.53
N SER A 194 8.41 -0.59 -10.67
CA SER A 194 8.32 -1.78 -11.53
C SER A 194 9.71 -2.31 -11.93
N GLY A 195 10.68 -1.45 -12.24
CA GLY A 195 12.06 -1.85 -12.54
C GLY A 195 12.96 -2.04 -11.30
N VAL A 196 12.39 -1.92 -10.09
CA VAL A 196 13.14 -1.93 -8.83
C VAL A 196 12.73 -3.08 -7.92
N GLY A 197 11.44 -3.34 -7.73
CA GLY A 197 10.97 -4.40 -6.84
C GLY A 197 9.71 -5.10 -7.33
N ASN A 198 9.20 -5.94 -6.44
CA ASN A 198 8.11 -6.87 -6.73
C ASN A 198 6.74 -6.32 -6.32
N SER A 199 6.71 -5.55 -5.25
CA SER A 199 5.55 -4.79 -4.80
C SER A 199 5.98 -3.45 -4.19
N TRP A 200 5.06 -2.50 -4.08
CA TRP A 200 5.32 -1.21 -3.47
C TRP A 200 4.11 -0.68 -2.71
N ARG A 201 4.34 -0.26 -1.47
CA ARG A 201 3.34 0.41 -0.63
C ARG A 201 2.92 1.73 -1.29
N THR A 202 1.62 1.90 -1.47
CA THR A 202 1.06 3.09 -2.14
C THR A 202 0.67 4.21 -1.19
N THR A 203 0.54 3.92 0.11
CA THR A 203 -0.02 4.81 1.13
C THR A 203 0.72 4.67 2.46
N GLU A 204 0.40 5.54 3.43
CA GLU A 204 0.71 5.31 4.84
C GLU A 204 0.18 3.97 5.37
N ASP A 205 0.56 3.65 6.61
CA ASP A 205 0.17 2.40 7.26
C ASP A 205 -1.34 2.32 7.49
N ILE A 206 -1.88 1.12 7.27
CA ILE A 206 -3.26 0.81 7.56
C ILE A 206 -3.49 0.79 9.08
N GLU A 207 -4.65 1.28 9.49
CA GLU A 207 -5.16 1.19 10.86
C GLU A 207 -6.40 0.29 10.88
N PRO A 208 -6.70 -0.39 12.01
CA PRO A 208 -7.83 -1.30 12.09
C PRO A 208 -9.13 -0.53 12.32
N THR A 209 -9.45 0.43 11.46
CA THR A 209 -10.70 1.20 11.48
C THR A 209 -11.32 1.21 10.09
N TRP A 210 -12.65 1.23 10.02
CA TRP A 210 -13.35 1.21 8.74
C TRP A 210 -13.00 2.41 7.86
N ASP A 211 -12.97 3.61 8.44
CA ASP A 211 -12.64 4.84 7.71
C ASP A 211 -11.23 4.80 7.12
N ASN A 212 -10.26 4.22 7.81
CA ASN A 212 -8.91 4.07 7.29
C ASN A 212 -8.86 3.05 6.13
N VAL A 213 -9.53 1.89 6.27
CA VAL A 213 -9.68 0.90 5.18
C VAL A 213 -10.27 1.54 3.93
N VAL A 214 -11.34 2.32 4.08
CA VAL A 214 -11.98 3.04 2.96
C VAL A 214 -11.03 4.07 2.35
N LYS A 215 -10.36 4.87 3.18
CA LYS A 215 -9.40 5.90 2.75
C LYS A 215 -8.28 5.31 1.90
N LEU A 216 -7.62 4.25 2.37
CA LEU A 216 -6.48 3.66 1.67
C LEU A 216 -6.89 3.01 0.34
N LEU A 217 -8.06 2.37 0.31
CA LEU A 217 -8.61 1.83 -0.92
C LEU A 217 -8.93 2.94 -1.94
N GLU A 218 -9.58 4.03 -1.50
CA GLU A 218 -9.92 5.15 -2.38
C GLU A 218 -8.69 5.82 -2.97
N TYR A 219 -7.58 5.90 -2.21
CA TYR A 219 -6.30 6.39 -2.73
C TYR A 219 -5.78 5.55 -3.91
N ASN A 220 -6.08 4.25 -3.92
CA ASN A 220 -5.63 3.32 -4.96
C ASN A 220 -6.47 3.33 -6.24
N VAL A 221 -7.61 4.04 -6.25
CA VAL A 221 -8.42 4.19 -7.46
C VAL A 221 -7.61 4.87 -8.55
N GLY A 222 -7.56 4.26 -9.73
CA GLY A 222 -6.76 4.71 -10.87
C GLY A 222 -5.31 4.24 -10.88
N LEU A 223 -4.78 3.71 -9.76
CA LEU A 223 -3.41 3.17 -9.69
C LEU A 223 -3.32 1.74 -10.24
N SER A 224 -4.45 1.05 -10.40
CA SER A 224 -4.52 -0.34 -10.85
C SER A 224 -3.87 -0.58 -12.23
N GLN A 225 -3.80 0.45 -13.08
CA GLN A 225 -3.13 0.39 -14.40
C GLN A 225 -1.60 0.19 -14.31
N PHE A 226 -1.00 0.43 -13.15
CA PHE A 226 0.43 0.29 -12.91
C PHE A 226 0.81 -1.06 -12.30
N ALA A 227 -0.17 -1.91 -11.98
CA ALA A 227 0.05 -3.23 -11.40
C ALA A 227 -0.16 -4.36 -12.42
N GLY A 228 0.52 -5.48 -12.22
CA GLY A 228 0.33 -6.70 -13.00
C GLY A 228 1.60 -7.57 -13.08
N PRO A 229 1.51 -8.78 -13.66
CA PRO A 229 2.62 -9.74 -13.67
C PRO A 229 3.89 -9.22 -14.35
N SER A 230 3.74 -8.34 -15.35
CA SER A 230 4.85 -7.71 -16.08
C SER A 230 5.31 -6.39 -15.46
N ARG A 231 4.89 -6.06 -14.23
CA ARG A 231 5.17 -4.80 -13.54
C ARG A 231 5.56 -5.01 -12.08
N GLY A 232 4.79 -5.81 -11.36
CA GLY A 232 4.75 -5.84 -9.90
C GLY A 232 3.40 -5.34 -9.39
N TRP A 233 3.24 -5.23 -8.08
CA TRP A 233 1.93 -5.05 -7.44
C TRP A 233 1.87 -3.82 -6.54
N ASN A 234 0.79 -3.05 -6.67
CA ASN A 234 0.44 -2.03 -5.67
C ASN A 234 0.12 -2.75 -4.34
N ASP A 235 0.76 -2.31 -3.26
CA ASP A 235 0.56 -2.84 -1.92
C ASP A 235 -0.28 -1.87 -1.09
N LEU A 236 -1.51 -2.31 -0.79
CA LEU A 236 -2.50 -1.58 0.02
C LEU A 236 -2.31 -1.81 1.53
N ASP A 237 -1.17 -2.40 1.91
CA ASP A 237 -0.83 -2.79 3.27
C ASP A 237 -1.62 -4.01 3.79
N MET A 238 -1.26 -4.45 5.00
CA MET A 238 -1.69 -5.71 5.59
C MET A 238 -3.19 -5.81 5.91
N LEU A 239 -3.69 -7.05 5.94
CA LEU A 239 -5.06 -7.38 6.32
C LEU A 239 -5.25 -7.33 7.85
N PHE A 240 -6.33 -6.68 8.29
CA PHE A 240 -6.79 -6.65 9.68
C PHE A 240 -7.95 -7.62 9.96
N VAL A 241 -8.14 -8.62 9.09
CA VAL A 241 -9.22 -9.60 9.23
C VAL A 241 -9.19 -10.27 10.59
N GLY A 242 -10.27 -10.09 11.35
CA GLY A 242 -10.45 -10.62 12.72
C GLY A 242 -10.04 -9.66 13.84
N ASN A 243 -9.44 -8.52 13.54
CA ASN A 243 -9.16 -7.49 14.53
C ASN A 243 -10.47 -6.85 14.99
N SER A 244 -10.70 -6.79 16.30
CA SER A 244 -11.96 -6.29 16.87
C SER A 244 -12.19 -4.79 16.61
N ARG A 245 -11.13 -4.00 16.46
CA ARG A 245 -11.20 -2.55 16.18
C ARG A 245 -11.82 -2.29 14.80
N LEU A 246 -11.54 -3.18 13.84
CA LEU A 246 -12.16 -3.16 12.52
C LEU A 246 -13.59 -3.71 12.64
N GLY A 247 -14.50 -2.80 12.99
CA GLY A 247 -15.91 -3.05 13.30
C GLY A 247 -16.35 -2.65 14.71
N GLU A 248 -15.49 -2.00 15.52
CA GLU A 248 -15.75 -1.69 16.94
C GLU A 248 -16.81 -0.59 17.17
N TYR A 249 -17.14 0.22 16.16
CA TYR A 249 -18.12 1.30 16.29
C TYR A 249 -19.60 0.86 16.38
N HIS A 250 -19.88 -0.42 16.67
CA HIS A 250 -21.24 -0.90 16.86
C HIS A 250 -21.41 -1.74 18.14
N PRO A 251 -22.50 -1.54 18.91
CA PRO A 251 -22.79 -2.27 20.16
C PRO A 251 -23.03 -3.79 20.00
N PHE A 252 -22.72 -4.37 18.83
CA PHE A 252 -22.96 -5.77 18.48
C PHE A 252 -21.69 -6.55 18.07
N GLY A 253 -20.49 -5.99 18.26
CA GLY A 253 -19.20 -6.63 17.92
C GLY A 253 -18.69 -6.30 16.51
N PRO A 254 -17.49 -6.79 16.11
CA PRO A 254 -16.89 -6.46 14.82
C PRO A 254 -17.84 -6.84 13.69
N PHE A 255 -18.13 -5.89 12.83
CA PHE A 255 -19.05 -6.08 11.72
C PHE A 255 -18.38 -6.98 10.67
N TYR A 256 -18.71 -8.27 10.67
CA TYR A 256 -18.16 -9.29 9.77
C TYR A 256 -18.22 -8.87 8.28
N GLN A 257 -19.15 -8.00 7.92
CA GLN A 257 -19.29 -7.40 6.60
C GLN A 257 -18.16 -6.45 6.24
N GLU A 258 -17.67 -5.62 7.16
CA GLU A 258 -16.49 -4.75 6.93
C GLU A 258 -15.25 -5.62 6.67
N GLN A 259 -15.12 -6.71 7.42
CA GLN A 259 -14.04 -7.69 7.25
C GLN A 259 -14.12 -8.38 5.88
N ARG A 260 -15.34 -8.70 5.42
CA ARG A 260 -15.58 -9.22 4.06
C ARG A 260 -15.24 -8.20 2.99
N ALA A 261 -15.65 -6.96 3.16
CA ALA A 261 -15.37 -5.88 2.22
C ALA A 261 -13.87 -5.61 2.10
N HIS A 262 -13.18 -5.48 3.24
CA HIS A 262 -11.72 -5.34 3.32
C HIS A 262 -11.02 -6.45 2.52
N PHE A 263 -11.31 -7.71 2.85
CA PHE A 263 -10.66 -8.84 2.20
C PHE A 263 -10.97 -8.93 0.69
N ALA A 264 -12.24 -8.75 0.31
CA ALA A 264 -12.66 -8.84 -1.08
C ALA A 264 -12.06 -7.74 -1.96
N LEU A 265 -11.96 -6.52 -1.44
CA LEU A 265 -11.43 -5.39 -2.20
C LEU A 265 -9.91 -5.47 -2.32
N TRP A 266 -9.17 -5.84 -1.27
CA TRP A 266 -7.73 -6.13 -1.38
C TRP A 266 -7.45 -7.23 -2.41
N ALA A 267 -8.27 -8.29 -2.39
CA ALA A 267 -8.20 -9.35 -3.38
C ALA A 267 -8.48 -8.84 -4.80
N LEU A 268 -9.52 -8.03 -4.99
CA LEU A 268 -9.90 -7.46 -6.29
C LEU A 268 -8.81 -6.58 -6.88
N PHE A 269 -8.17 -5.74 -6.06
CA PHE A 269 -7.08 -4.83 -6.44
C PHE A 269 -5.73 -5.53 -6.69
N LYS A 270 -5.65 -6.85 -6.46
CA LYS A 270 -4.42 -7.63 -6.57
C LYS A 270 -3.33 -7.11 -5.62
N SER A 271 -3.73 -6.60 -4.46
CA SER A 271 -2.80 -6.32 -3.38
C SER A 271 -2.15 -7.63 -2.92
N PRO A 272 -0.89 -7.61 -2.46
CA PRO A 272 -0.39 -8.66 -1.59
C PRO A 272 -1.35 -8.88 -0.42
N LEU A 273 -1.58 -10.15 -0.05
CA LEU A 273 -2.51 -10.53 1.02
C LEU A 273 -1.71 -11.05 2.23
N PHE A 274 -1.25 -10.12 3.06
CA PHE A 274 -0.55 -10.43 4.32
C PHE A 274 -1.50 -10.32 5.51
N ILE A 275 -1.70 -11.41 6.21
CA ILE A 275 -2.48 -11.43 7.46
C ILE A 275 -1.69 -10.71 8.55
N GLY A 276 -2.27 -9.68 9.17
CA GLY A 276 -1.68 -8.92 10.26
C GLY A 276 -2.26 -9.24 11.65
N HIS A 277 -2.90 -10.39 11.83
CA HIS A 277 -3.52 -10.78 13.10
C HIS A 277 -2.72 -11.87 13.82
N ASP A 278 -2.81 -11.92 15.16
CA ASP A 278 -2.34 -13.05 15.96
C ASP A 278 -3.18 -14.31 15.65
N LEU A 279 -2.60 -15.26 14.92
CA LEU A 279 -3.28 -16.50 14.53
C LEU A 279 -3.59 -17.43 15.71
N ARG A 280 -3.00 -17.18 16.88
CA ARG A 280 -3.24 -17.97 18.09
C ARG A 280 -4.63 -17.75 18.66
N ASN A 281 -5.18 -16.57 18.38
CA ASN A 281 -6.43 -16.06 18.93
C ASN A 281 -7.46 -15.74 17.83
N LEU A 282 -7.18 -16.10 16.57
CA LEU A 282 -8.07 -15.80 15.46
C LEU A 282 -9.29 -16.74 15.46
N ASN A 283 -10.49 -16.17 15.48
CA ASN A 283 -11.74 -16.94 15.44
C ASN A 283 -11.86 -17.74 14.13
N SER A 284 -12.38 -18.97 14.22
CA SER A 284 -12.69 -19.83 13.07
C SER A 284 -13.44 -19.15 11.93
N SER A 285 -14.39 -18.25 12.20
CA SER A 285 -15.13 -17.53 11.15
C SER A 285 -14.23 -16.65 10.29
N PHE A 286 -13.20 -16.04 10.89
CA PHE A 286 -12.22 -15.21 10.18
C PHE A 286 -11.15 -16.06 9.51
N VAL A 287 -10.79 -17.21 10.09
CA VAL A 287 -9.96 -18.22 9.40
C VAL A 287 -10.67 -18.69 8.12
N ASP A 288 -11.96 -18.98 8.20
CA ASP A 288 -12.76 -19.41 7.04
C ASP A 288 -12.94 -18.27 6.02
N LEU A 289 -13.06 -17.02 6.47
CA LEU A 289 -13.08 -15.85 5.59
C LEU A 289 -11.77 -15.74 4.80
N LEU A 290 -10.61 -15.83 5.46
CA LEU A 290 -9.29 -15.76 4.82
C LEU A 290 -9.05 -16.92 3.84
N LYS A 291 -9.72 -18.06 4.02
CA LYS A 291 -9.65 -19.23 3.13
C LYS A 291 -10.70 -19.24 2.01
N LYS A 292 -11.49 -18.17 1.82
CA LYS A 292 -12.51 -18.14 0.75
C LYS A 292 -11.86 -18.31 -0.62
N LYS A 293 -12.00 -19.52 -1.18
CA LYS A 293 -11.22 -19.99 -2.33
C LYS A 293 -11.41 -19.12 -3.55
N GLU A 294 -12.64 -18.71 -3.84
CA GLU A 294 -12.91 -17.91 -5.04
C GLU A 294 -12.50 -16.43 -4.87
N ILE A 295 -12.44 -15.91 -3.63
CA ILE A 295 -11.85 -14.58 -3.35
C ILE A 295 -10.34 -14.63 -3.55
N VAL A 296 -9.68 -15.66 -2.99
CA VAL A 296 -8.24 -15.89 -3.22
C VAL A 296 -7.95 -16.10 -4.70
N ALA A 297 -8.76 -16.89 -5.42
CA ALA A 297 -8.59 -17.11 -6.86
C ALA A 297 -8.76 -15.82 -7.67
N MET A 298 -9.61 -14.89 -7.24
CA MET A 298 -9.75 -13.58 -7.88
C MET A 298 -8.50 -12.69 -7.70
N ASN A 299 -7.78 -12.83 -6.57
CA ASN A 299 -6.48 -12.19 -6.35
C ASN A 299 -5.36 -12.87 -7.14
N GLN A 300 -5.41 -14.20 -7.22
CA GLN A 300 -4.39 -15.06 -7.84
C GLN A 300 -4.68 -15.43 -9.31
N ASP A 301 -5.58 -14.69 -9.96
CA ASP A 301 -6.01 -14.92 -11.34
C ASP A 301 -4.83 -14.76 -12.32
N GLU A 302 -4.72 -15.67 -13.28
CA GLU A 302 -3.58 -15.75 -14.22
C GLU A 302 -3.46 -14.52 -15.14
N LEU A 303 -4.57 -13.81 -15.40
CA LEU A 303 -4.52 -12.60 -16.22
C LEU A 303 -3.84 -11.43 -15.47
N GLY A 304 -3.90 -11.45 -14.13
CA GLY A 304 -3.20 -10.50 -13.28
C GLY A 304 -3.63 -9.04 -13.45
N VAL A 305 -4.85 -8.78 -13.92
CA VAL A 305 -5.37 -7.41 -14.08
C VAL A 305 -5.92 -6.91 -12.75
N ALA A 306 -5.26 -5.92 -12.15
CA ALA A 306 -5.79 -5.27 -10.95
C ALA A 306 -7.19 -4.67 -11.21
N GLY A 307 -8.10 -4.84 -10.26
CA GLY A 307 -9.43 -4.24 -10.33
C GLY A 307 -9.40 -2.76 -9.99
N ASP A 308 -10.41 -2.02 -10.44
CA ASP A 308 -10.54 -0.58 -10.18
C ASP A 308 -12.02 -0.17 -10.08
N LEU A 309 -12.26 1.07 -9.64
CA LEU A 309 -13.59 1.67 -9.57
C LEU A 309 -14.11 1.95 -10.99
N ILE A 310 -15.29 1.40 -11.32
CA ILE A 310 -15.92 1.60 -12.64
C ILE A 310 -17.19 2.45 -12.56
N TRP A 311 -17.81 2.54 -11.38
CA TRP A 311 -19.02 3.33 -11.18
C TRP A 311 -19.23 3.71 -9.71
N GLN A 312 -19.83 4.88 -9.48
CA GLN A 312 -20.27 5.30 -8.16
C GLN A 312 -21.49 6.22 -8.21
N GLN A 313 -22.34 6.13 -7.18
CA GLN A 313 -23.42 7.09 -6.92
C GLN A 313 -23.70 7.14 -5.42
N GLY A 314 -23.52 8.30 -4.80
CA GLY A 314 -23.62 8.42 -3.34
C GLY A 314 -22.62 7.47 -2.66
N THR A 315 -23.14 6.66 -1.75
CA THR A 315 -22.39 5.63 -1.02
C THR A 315 -22.35 4.27 -1.72
N ARG A 316 -22.87 4.16 -2.94
CA ARG A 316 -22.88 2.90 -3.70
C ARG A 316 -21.74 2.94 -4.72
N LYS A 317 -20.92 1.90 -4.73
CA LYS A 317 -19.78 1.78 -5.64
C LYS A 317 -19.75 0.43 -6.33
N ILE A 318 -19.23 0.40 -7.54
CA ILE A 318 -18.96 -0.83 -8.28
C ILE A 318 -17.49 -0.81 -8.69
N PHE A 319 -16.77 -1.84 -8.25
CA PHE A 319 -15.42 -2.11 -8.69
C PHE A 319 -15.42 -3.37 -9.56
N ALA A 320 -14.50 -3.45 -10.52
CA ALA A 320 -14.41 -4.61 -11.37
C ALA A 320 -12.99 -4.90 -11.84
N THR A 321 -12.76 -6.14 -12.25
CA THR A 321 -11.49 -6.68 -12.75
C THR A 321 -11.77 -7.63 -13.92
N ALA A 322 -10.86 -7.68 -14.90
CA ALA A 322 -10.85 -8.76 -15.87
C ALA A 322 -10.24 -10.02 -15.24
N LEU A 323 -10.84 -11.17 -15.53
CA LEU A 323 -10.33 -12.48 -15.11
C LEU A 323 -10.05 -13.31 -16.34
N ALA A 324 -9.06 -14.20 -16.25
CA ALA A 324 -8.69 -15.10 -17.33
C ALA A 324 -9.91 -15.88 -17.88
N GLY A 325 -10.00 -15.99 -19.20
CA GLY A 325 -11.12 -16.66 -19.86
C GLY A 325 -12.38 -15.79 -19.96
N GLY A 326 -12.22 -14.48 -20.07
CA GLY A 326 -13.26 -13.51 -20.42
C GLY A 326 -14.24 -13.18 -19.31
N SER A 327 -14.03 -13.71 -18.10
CA SER A 327 -14.88 -13.42 -16.95
C SER A 327 -14.59 -12.02 -16.38
N ARG A 328 -15.51 -11.52 -15.56
CA ARG A 328 -15.33 -10.29 -14.77
C ARG A 328 -15.54 -10.60 -13.31
N GLY A 329 -14.59 -10.18 -12.47
CA GLY A 329 -14.82 -10.06 -11.03
C GLY A 329 -15.46 -8.72 -10.76
N VAL A 330 -16.57 -8.68 -10.03
CA VAL A 330 -17.33 -7.46 -9.74
C VAL A 330 -17.62 -7.38 -8.24
N VAL A 331 -17.35 -6.22 -7.63
CA VAL A 331 -17.69 -5.94 -6.24
C VAL A 331 -18.70 -4.81 -6.21
N LEU A 332 -19.90 -5.11 -5.72
CA LEU A 332 -20.94 -4.13 -5.41
C LEU A 332 -20.79 -3.75 -3.94
N TRP A 333 -20.40 -2.51 -3.65
CA TRP A 333 -20.06 -2.07 -2.30
C TRP A 333 -21.02 -1.00 -1.79
N ASN A 334 -21.52 -1.18 -0.57
CA ASN A 334 -22.41 -0.25 0.10
C ASN A 334 -21.71 0.43 1.29
N LEU A 335 -21.33 1.69 1.10
CA LEU A 335 -20.71 2.57 2.10
C LEU A 335 -21.74 3.45 2.85
N GLN A 336 -23.02 3.07 2.89
CA GLN A 336 -24.00 3.78 3.70
C GLN A 336 -23.46 3.95 5.12
N THR A 337 -23.73 5.09 5.79
CA THR A 337 -23.26 5.40 7.16
C THR A 337 -24.40 5.46 8.19
N THR A 338 -25.65 5.29 7.77
CA THR A 338 -26.83 5.21 8.66
C THR A 338 -27.61 3.89 8.51
N GLN A 339 -27.29 2.90 9.36
CA GLN A 339 -27.96 1.58 9.38
C GLN A 339 -29.49 1.69 9.56
N SER A 340 -29.97 2.67 10.32
CA SER A 340 -31.38 2.82 10.70
C SER A 340 -32.31 3.31 9.58
N GLN A 341 -31.77 3.92 8.52
CA GLN A 341 -32.57 4.49 7.44
C GLN A 341 -32.50 3.66 6.15
N TYR A 342 -31.35 3.02 5.86
CA TYR A 342 -31.16 2.18 4.65
C TYR A 342 -30.29 0.96 4.95
N PRO A 343 -30.84 -0.12 5.55
CA PRO A 343 -30.06 -1.30 5.92
C PRO A 343 -29.53 -2.07 4.70
N LEU A 344 -30.16 -1.89 3.54
CA LEU A 344 -29.80 -2.50 2.27
C LEU A 344 -29.79 -1.43 1.18
N SER A 345 -28.77 -1.47 0.31
CA SER A 345 -28.70 -0.69 -0.92
C SER A 345 -28.86 -1.62 -2.12
N ASN A 346 -29.84 -1.37 -2.99
CA ASN A 346 -29.88 -2.05 -4.29
C ASN A 346 -28.82 -1.42 -5.22
N ILE A 347 -27.89 -2.23 -5.70
CA ILE A 347 -26.81 -1.84 -6.60
C ILE A 347 -26.90 -2.69 -7.86
N THR A 348 -26.88 -2.04 -9.02
CA THR A 348 -27.01 -2.69 -10.33
C THR A 348 -25.73 -2.51 -11.12
N VAL A 349 -25.11 -3.61 -11.54
CA VAL A 349 -24.06 -3.60 -12.55
C VAL A 349 -24.67 -3.87 -13.92
N PHE A 350 -24.39 -3.00 -14.88
CA PHE A 350 -24.76 -3.18 -16.27
C PHE A 350 -23.58 -3.77 -17.05
N TRP A 351 -23.86 -4.68 -17.98
CA TRP A 351 -22.86 -5.39 -18.79
C TRP A 351 -21.93 -4.45 -19.54
N GLU A 352 -22.44 -3.34 -20.06
CA GLU A 352 -21.62 -2.33 -20.74
C GLU A 352 -20.56 -1.72 -19.82
N GLN A 353 -20.83 -1.59 -18.51
CA GLN A 353 -19.86 -1.05 -17.55
C GLN A 353 -18.66 -1.99 -17.33
N ILE A 354 -18.83 -3.29 -17.61
CA ILE A 354 -17.80 -4.32 -17.49
C ILE A 354 -17.33 -4.84 -18.87
N GLY A 355 -17.61 -4.08 -19.93
CA GLY A 355 -17.14 -4.37 -21.29
C GLY A 355 -17.85 -5.54 -21.98
N LEU A 356 -19.01 -5.94 -21.50
CA LEU A 356 -19.87 -6.93 -22.15
C LEU A 356 -20.98 -6.23 -22.94
N GLY A 357 -21.52 -6.90 -23.96
CA GLY A 357 -22.61 -6.34 -24.77
C GLY A 357 -23.88 -6.13 -23.95
N GLY A 358 -24.59 -5.00 -24.15
CA GLY A 358 -25.81 -4.66 -23.39
C GLY A 358 -26.97 -5.65 -23.52
N SER A 359 -26.96 -6.54 -24.52
CA SER A 359 -27.92 -7.66 -24.65
C SER A 359 -27.30 -9.04 -24.48
N GLN A 360 -26.00 -9.11 -24.15
CA GLN A 360 -25.28 -10.37 -23.98
C GLN A 360 -25.78 -11.11 -22.74
N ARG A 361 -25.82 -12.44 -22.83
CA ARG A 361 -26.15 -13.32 -21.70
C ARG A 361 -24.89 -13.67 -20.94
N ALA A 362 -24.95 -13.63 -19.61
CA ALA A 362 -23.85 -14.02 -18.73
C ALA A 362 -24.38 -14.83 -17.53
N THR A 363 -23.63 -15.83 -17.09
CA THR A 363 -23.84 -16.43 -15.77
C THR A 363 -23.34 -15.48 -14.70
N VAL A 364 -24.04 -15.46 -13.56
CA VAL A 364 -23.62 -14.71 -12.37
C VAL A 364 -23.46 -15.69 -11.22
N ARG A 365 -22.31 -15.65 -10.57
CA ARG A 365 -21.98 -16.46 -9.41
C ARG A 365 -21.61 -15.56 -8.24
N ASP A 366 -22.17 -15.83 -7.06
CA ASP A 366 -21.72 -15.21 -5.81
C ASP A 366 -20.47 -15.94 -5.31
N VAL A 367 -19.38 -15.18 -5.24
CA VAL A 367 -18.03 -15.65 -4.93
C VAL A 367 -17.87 -15.98 -3.44
N PHE A 368 -18.63 -15.32 -2.55
CA PHE A 368 -18.56 -15.59 -1.11
C PHE A 368 -19.35 -16.83 -0.70
N SER A 369 -20.53 -17.02 -1.29
CA SER A 369 -21.38 -18.19 -1.03
C SER A 369 -21.10 -19.37 -1.95
N GLU A 370 -20.21 -19.20 -2.94
CA GLU A 370 -19.86 -20.22 -3.95
C GLU A 370 -21.12 -20.77 -4.65
N ARG A 371 -22.06 -19.86 -4.95
CA ARG A 371 -23.39 -20.20 -5.48
C ARG A 371 -23.66 -19.53 -6.82
N ASP A 372 -24.08 -20.32 -7.79
CA ASP A 372 -24.59 -19.79 -9.06
C ASP A 372 -25.96 -19.14 -8.85
N LEU A 373 -26.09 -17.89 -9.28
CA LEU A 373 -27.30 -17.09 -9.16
C LEU A 373 -28.19 -17.18 -10.41
N GLY A 374 -27.68 -17.75 -11.51
CA GLY A 374 -28.40 -17.96 -12.76
C GLY A 374 -27.77 -17.24 -13.95
N VAL A 375 -28.53 -17.15 -15.04
CA VAL A 375 -28.15 -16.47 -16.30
C VAL A 375 -28.96 -15.18 -16.43
N PHE A 376 -28.27 -14.07 -16.68
CA PHE A 376 -28.86 -12.75 -16.80
C PHE A 376 -28.45 -12.07 -18.11
N SER A 377 -29.26 -11.12 -18.57
CA SER A 377 -29.03 -10.34 -19.78
C SER A 377 -28.98 -8.85 -19.45
N GLY A 378 -27.96 -8.16 -19.95
CA GLY A 378 -27.77 -6.70 -19.83
C GLY A 378 -27.36 -6.17 -18.45
N SER A 379 -27.80 -6.79 -17.36
CA SER A 379 -27.42 -6.35 -16.00
C SER A 379 -27.71 -7.40 -14.92
N PHE A 380 -27.20 -7.12 -13.71
CA PHE A 380 -27.55 -7.83 -12.49
C PHE A 380 -27.66 -6.86 -11.32
N SER A 381 -28.66 -7.06 -10.45
CA SER A 381 -28.90 -6.24 -9.26
C SER A 381 -28.81 -7.09 -7.98
N ALA A 382 -28.19 -6.54 -6.94
CA ALA A 382 -28.19 -7.12 -5.60
C ALA A 382 -28.52 -6.09 -4.52
N ALA A 383 -29.25 -6.54 -3.50
CA ALA A 383 -29.41 -5.80 -2.25
C ALA A 383 -28.21 -6.07 -1.35
N VAL A 384 -27.38 -5.05 -1.12
CA VAL A 384 -26.14 -5.15 -0.35
C VAL A 384 -26.31 -4.48 1.01
N ALA A 385 -26.00 -5.20 2.09
CA ALA A 385 -26.10 -4.66 3.43
C ALA A 385 -25.16 -3.48 3.64
N PHE A 386 -25.54 -2.59 4.56
CA PHE A 386 -24.67 -1.54 5.10
C PHE A 386 -23.25 -2.05 5.34
N HIS A 387 -22.22 -1.30 4.92
CA HIS A 387 -20.80 -1.66 5.05
C HIS A 387 -20.39 -3.05 4.48
N ASP A 388 -21.26 -3.67 3.67
CA ASP A 388 -21.01 -4.99 3.09
C ASP A 388 -20.79 -4.91 1.58
N VAL A 389 -20.39 -6.05 1.02
CA VAL A 389 -20.18 -6.27 -0.39
C VAL A 389 -20.99 -7.46 -0.90
N ALA A 390 -21.46 -7.37 -2.15
CA ALA A 390 -21.72 -8.54 -2.98
C ALA A 390 -20.55 -8.71 -3.94
N VAL A 391 -19.94 -9.89 -3.97
CA VAL A 391 -18.79 -10.20 -4.84
C VAL A 391 -19.23 -11.22 -5.85
N LEU A 392 -19.11 -10.88 -7.12
CA LEU A 392 -19.69 -11.61 -8.23
C LEU A 392 -18.60 -12.02 -9.22
N ARG A 393 -18.72 -13.22 -9.77
CA ARG A 393 -18.09 -13.60 -11.03
C ARG A 393 -19.15 -13.59 -12.11
N VAL A 394 -18.94 -12.74 -13.12
CA VAL A 394 -19.81 -12.63 -14.30
C VAL A 394 -19.10 -13.27 -15.48
N THR A 395 -19.68 -14.32 -16.07
CA THR A 395 -19.07 -15.07 -17.18
C THR A 395 -19.98 -15.04 -18.40
N PRO A 396 -19.56 -14.51 -19.55
CA PRO A 396 -20.35 -14.56 -20.78
C PRO A 396 -20.71 -16.00 -21.15
N VAL A 397 -21.98 -16.24 -21.50
CA VAL A 397 -22.45 -17.56 -21.98
C VAL A 397 -22.13 -17.76 -23.46
N GLU A 398 -22.14 -16.67 -24.22
CA GLU A 398 -22.00 -16.65 -25.68
C GLU A 398 -21.08 -15.48 -26.08
N GLY A 399 -20.34 -15.63 -27.19
CA GLY A 399 -19.43 -14.61 -27.72
C GLY A 399 -17.95 -14.91 -27.45
N PRO A 400 -17.02 -14.14 -28.07
CA PRO A 400 -15.60 -14.31 -27.82
C PRO A 400 -15.28 -13.96 -26.36
N LEU A 401 -14.48 -14.80 -25.72
CA LEU A 401 -13.90 -14.46 -24.42
C LEU A 401 -12.94 -13.28 -24.62
N ASP A 402 -13.15 -12.20 -23.88
CA ASP A 402 -12.35 -10.99 -23.97
C ASP A 402 -11.58 -10.73 -22.67
N ASP A 403 -10.29 -11.04 -22.73
CA ASP A 403 -9.31 -10.77 -21.67
C ASP A 403 -8.64 -9.39 -21.85
N SER A 404 -9.00 -8.61 -22.88
CA SER A 404 -8.38 -7.31 -23.17
C SER A 404 -9.05 -6.13 -22.44
N TRP A 405 -10.29 -6.31 -21.95
CA TRP A 405 -10.98 -5.28 -21.18
C TRP A 405 -10.19 -4.87 -19.93
N ARG A 406 -10.23 -3.57 -19.59
CA ARG A 406 -9.58 -3.01 -18.41
C ARG A 406 -10.53 -2.06 -17.67
N PRO A 407 -10.54 -2.08 -16.33
CA PRO A 407 -11.47 -1.26 -15.56
C PRO A 407 -11.19 0.24 -15.69
N TRP A 408 -9.94 0.66 -15.88
CA TRP A 408 -9.57 2.06 -16.09
C TRP A 408 -9.91 2.61 -17.49
N HIS A 409 -10.34 1.76 -18.43
CA HIS A 409 -10.91 2.23 -19.70
C HIS A 409 -12.40 2.55 -19.58
N ALA A 410 -13.07 2.02 -18.56
CA ALA A 410 -14.39 2.51 -18.20
C ALA A 410 -14.22 3.89 -17.58
N GLN A 411 -14.72 4.93 -18.25
CA GLN A 411 -14.86 6.23 -17.60
C GLN A 411 -15.72 6.01 -16.36
N PRO A 412 -15.28 6.37 -15.13
CA PRO A 412 -16.18 6.32 -13.99
C PRO A 412 -17.34 7.25 -14.31
N LEU A 413 -18.50 6.68 -14.64
CA LEU A 413 -19.68 7.45 -14.98
C LEU A 413 -20.12 8.15 -13.68
N TYR A 414 -19.63 9.37 -13.48
CA TYR A 414 -20.09 10.25 -12.43
C TYR A 414 -21.56 10.58 -12.74
N ALA A 415 -22.48 9.93 -12.04
CA ALA A 415 -23.79 10.54 -11.88
C ALA A 415 -23.60 11.76 -10.96
N PRO A 416 -23.92 12.99 -11.38
CA PRO A 416 -23.77 14.15 -10.52
C PRO A 416 -24.54 13.92 -9.22
N GLN A 417 -23.84 14.07 -8.09
CA GLN A 417 -24.47 14.13 -6.78
C GLN A 417 -25.46 15.30 -6.78
N PRO A 418 -26.63 15.22 -6.10
CA PRO A 418 -27.32 16.43 -5.70
C PRO A 418 -26.33 17.25 -4.87
N ALA A 419 -26.10 18.49 -5.29
CA ALA A 419 -25.18 19.41 -4.62
C ALA A 419 -25.63 19.64 -3.17
N ASN A 420 -25.08 18.86 -2.23
CA ASN A 420 -25.10 19.11 -0.78
C ASN A 420 -24.21 18.11 -0.04
N LEU A 421 -22.95 17.98 -0.45
CA LEU A 421 -21.86 17.59 0.46
C LEU A 421 -20.66 18.45 0.08
N ALA A 422 -20.43 19.50 0.85
CA ALA A 422 -19.23 20.30 0.74
C ALA A 422 -18.03 19.41 1.08
N VAL A 423 -17.22 19.09 0.08
CA VAL A 423 -15.85 18.67 0.29
C VAL A 423 -15.12 19.90 0.85
N PRO A 424 -14.59 19.88 2.08
CA PRO A 424 -13.80 20.99 2.57
C PRO A 424 -12.56 21.07 1.70
N SER A 425 -12.38 22.20 1.00
CA SER A 425 -11.09 22.51 0.39
C SER A 425 -10.00 22.49 1.47
N ALA A 426 -8.80 22.03 1.13
CA ALA A 426 -7.61 21.95 1.99
C ALA A 426 -7.20 23.30 2.66
N ALA A 427 -7.90 24.40 2.39
CA ALA A 427 -7.71 25.70 3.05
C ALA A 427 -8.47 25.86 4.39
N ALA A 428 -9.34 24.93 4.80
CA ALA A 428 -10.12 25.07 6.03
C ALA A 428 -9.40 24.63 7.32
N TRP A 429 -8.19 24.08 7.23
CA TRP A 429 -7.41 23.61 8.41
C TRP A 429 -6.50 24.67 9.05
N ILE A 430 -6.54 25.94 8.59
CA ILE A 430 -5.70 27.02 9.13
C ILE A 430 -6.47 28.06 9.98
N ALA A 431 -7.80 27.97 10.08
CA ALA A 431 -8.59 28.92 10.85
C ALA A 431 -9.55 28.22 11.84
N GLY A 432 -8.99 27.64 12.91
CA GLY A 432 -9.81 26.92 13.89
C GLY A 432 -9.11 26.53 15.19
N TYR A 433 -8.13 27.31 15.65
CA TYR A 433 -7.57 27.17 17.01
C TYR A 433 -7.59 28.53 17.70
N THR A 434 -8.77 28.96 18.14
CA THR A 434 -8.88 29.87 19.28
C THR A 434 -8.96 29.01 20.53
N GLY A 435 -7.88 29.01 21.32
CA GLY A 435 -7.79 28.25 22.57
C GLY A 435 -8.88 28.66 23.59
N PRO A 436 -9.10 27.83 24.63
CA PRO A 436 -10.16 28.05 25.58
C PRO A 436 -9.91 29.31 26.41
N SER A 437 -10.94 30.15 26.52
CA SER A 437 -11.00 31.29 27.43
C SER A 437 -11.02 30.81 28.88
N SER A 438 -9.91 30.99 29.60
CA SER A 438 -9.88 30.92 31.06
C SER A 438 -10.06 32.32 31.66
N SER A 439 -11.20 32.55 32.28
CA SER A 439 -11.43 33.65 33.23
C SER A 439 -10.67 33.36 34.53
N GLY A 440 -9.91 34.32 35.06
CA GLY A 440 -9.26 34.18 36.36
C GLY A 440 -8.25 35.30 36.67
N SER A 441 -8.63 36.16 37.60
CA SER A 441 -7.98 37.36 38.13
C SER A 441 -6.68 37.15 38.94
N GLY A 442 -5.75 38.11 38.90
CA GLY A 442 -4.90 38.48 40.06
C GLY A 442 -3.38 38.65 39.80
N PRO A 443 -2.71 39.73 40.29
CA PRO A 443 -1.39 40.16 39.82
C PRO A 443 -0.21 39.75 40.72
N GLY A 444 0.99 39.63 40.15
CA GLY A 444 2.23 39.43 40.91
C GLY A 444 3.47 39.79 40.09
N SER A 445 4.17 40.82 40.55
CA SER A 445 5.42 41.37 40.00
C SER A 445 6.65 40.58 40.45
N LYS A 446 7.70 40.53 39.60
CA LYS A 446 9.11 40.94 39.90
C LYS A 446 10.15 40.29 38.96
N GLN A 447 10.99 41.19 38.41
CA GLN A 447 12.46 41.12 38.21
C GLN A 447 13.13 40.20 37.15
N GLN A 448 13.73 40.91 36.17
CA GLN A 448 14.96 40.75 35.34
C GLN A 448 16.15 39.91 35.92
N PRO A 449 17.28 39.63 35.18
CA PRO A 449 17.85 40.31 33.96
C PRO A 449 18.30 39.39 32.79
N ASP A 450 18.29 39.82 31.52
CA ASP A 450 19.34 40.52 30.70
C ASP A 450 20.64 39.73 30.44
N ILE A 451 21.02 39.55 29.15
CA ILE A 451 22.38 39.65 28.55
C ILE A 451 22.32 39.47 27.00
N ARG A 452 22.38 40.62 26.31
CA ARG A 452 23.24 41.07 25.18
C ARG A 452 23.75 40.14 24.03
N LYS A 453 23.61 40.73 22.80
CA LYS A 453 24.57 40.87 21.65
C LYS A 453 24.80 39.63 20.76
N ALA A 454 24.98 39.69 19.43
CA ALA A 454 24.99 40.77 18.43
C ALA A 454 24.87 40.15 17.00
N SER A 455 24.53 41.03 16.05
CA SER A 455 24.41 40.97 14.59
C SER A 455 25.45 40.21 13.75
N PHE A 456 25.03 39.74 12.57
CA PHE A 456 25.83 39.72 11.33
C PHE A 456 24.95 39.96 10.08
N SER A 457 25.41 40.83 9.18
CA SER A 457 24.84 41.08 7.84
C SER A 457 25.60 40.28 6.77
N PRO A 458 24.97 39.85 5.65
CA PRO A 458 25.68 39.22 4.53
C PRO A 458 26.06 40.21 3.41
N PRO A 459 27.07 39.90 2.57
CA PRO A 459 27.50 40.75 1.46
C PRO A 459 26.77 40.43 0.14
N ALA A 460 26.77 41.43 -0.75
CA ALA A 460 26.18 41.43 -2.08
C ALA A 460 26.92 40.50 -3.07
N SER A 461 26.18 39.89 -4.00
CA SER A 461 26.73 39.31 -5.23
C SER A 461 25.87 39.67 -6.47
N SER A 462 26.59 39.76 -7.58
CA SER A 462 26.27 40.27 -8.92
C SER A 462 25.05 39.65 -9.62
N GLY A 463 24.27 40.48 -10.32
CA GLY A 463 23.06 40.10 -11.04
C GLY A 463 23.26 39.36 -12.39
N PRO A 464 22.20 38.72 -12.93
CA PRO A 464 22.24 37.94 -14.17
C PRO A 464 21.93 38.78 -15.44
N PRO A 465 22.24 38.28 -16.65
CA PRO A 465 22.01 38.99 -17.91
C PRO A 465 20.52 39.11 -18.26
N SER A 466 20.23 40.07 -19.13
CA SER A 466 18.88 40.57 -19.44
C SER A 466 17.95 39.57 -20.11
N PHE A 467 16.67 39.68 -19.73
CA PHE A 467 15.49 38.89 -20.12
C PHE A 467 15.27 38.64 -21.63
N ALA A 468 15.99 39.31 -22.53
CA ALA A 468 15.73 39.26 -23.96
C ALA A 468 16.29 37.99 -24.66
N VAL A 469 17.33 37.34 -24.10
CA VAL A 469 17.94 36.14 -24.71
C VAL A 469 17.20 34.86 -24.34
N VAL A 470 16.47 34.86 -23.21
CA VAL A 470 15.69 33.69 -22.74
C VAL A 470 14.41 33.50 -23.57
N LEU A 471 13.84 34.57 -24.11
CA LEU A 471 12.59 34.52 -24.87
C LEU A 471 12.74 33.93 -26.29
N SER A 472 13.89 34.08 -26.94
CA SER A 472 14.10 33.51 -28.29
C SER A 472 14.36 32.00 -28.27
N VAL A 473 14.94 31.48 -27.18
CA VAL A 473 15.14 30.04 -26.97
C VAL A 473 13.83 29.35 -26.56
N LEU A 474 13.00 30.00 -25.74
CA LEU A 474 11.69 29.45 -25.32
C LEU A 474 10.65 29.44 -26.45
N ALA A 475 10.67 30.41 -27.36
CA ALA A 475 9.77 30.43 -28.52
C ALA A 475 10.02 29.26 -29.51
N SER A 476 11.26 28.75 -29.57
CA SER A 476 11.62 27.61 -30.43
C SER A 476 11.25 26.25 -29.81
N LEU A 477 11.10 26.17 -28.48
CA LEU A 477 10.74 24.95 -27.75
C LEU A 477 9.23 24.80 -27.52
N ALA A 478 8.46 25.89 -27.56
CA ALA A 478 7.00 25.86 -27.48
C ALA A 478 6.34 25.16 -28.69
N ALA A 479 7.04 25.03 -29.82
CA ALA A 479 6.56 24.30 -30.99
C ALA A 479 6.57 22.76 -30.84
N LEU A 480 7.08 22.22 -29.72
CA LEU A 480 7.19 20.78 -29.48
C LEU A 480 6.39 20.24 -28.27
N GLY A 481 5.55 21.05 -27.62
CA GLY A 481 4.46 20.53 -26.76
C GLY A 481 4.85 19.74 -25.49
N VAL A 482 6.05 19.89 -24.91
CA VAL A 482 6.48 19.10 -23.73
C VAL A 482 6.67 19.92 -22.43
N VAL A 483 6.67 21.26 -22.46
CA VAL A 483 7.13 22.04 -21.29
C VAL A 483 6.03 22.33 -20.25
N GLY A 484 4.75 22.15 -20.57
CA GLY A 484 3.65 22.43 -19.64
C GLY A 484 3.57 21.52 -18.42
N TYR A 485 4.07 20.28 -18.53
CA TYR A 485 3.90 19.26 -17.48
C TYR A 485 4.97 19.37 -16.37
N PHE A 486 6.22 19.70 -16.73
CA PHE A 486 7.34 19.67 -15.78
C PHE A 486 7.39 20.86 -14.81
N VAL A 487 6.98 22.06 -15.25
CA VAL A 487 7.02 23.26 -14.38
C VAL A 487 5.92 23.23 -13.32
N VAL A 488 4.74 22.70 -13.69
CA VAL A 488 3.62 22.52 -12.76
C VAL A 488 3.92 21.41 -11.74
N LEU A 489 4.62 20.35 -12.15
CA LEU A 489 5.10 19.29 -11.25
C LEU A 489 6.09 19.85 -10.22
N HIS A 490 7.06 20.65 -10.65
CA HIS A 490 8.11 21.19 -9.76
C HIS A 490 7.56 22.19 -8.72
N MET A 491 6.53 22.96 -9.07
CA MET A 491 5.88 23.90 -8.16
C MET A 491 4.88 23.22 -7.21
N ARG A 492 4.17 22.16 -7.65
CA ARG A 492 3.32 21.34 -6.76
C ARG A 492 4.14 20.53 -5.75
N MET A 493 5.30 20.02 -6.15
CA MET A 493 6.18 19.24 -5.26
C MET A 493 6.70 20.03 -4.05
N ARG A 494 6.96 21.34 -4.20
CA ARG A 494 7.35 22.19 -3.06
C ARG A 494 6.23 22.48 -2.07
N GLY A 495 4.97 22.47 -2.52
CA GLY A 495 3.82 22.66 -1.63
C GLY A 495 3.54 21.46 -0.73
N TRP A 496 3.84 20.25 -1.21
CA TRP A 496 3.70 19.01 -0.42
C TRP A 496 4.86 18.79 0.56
N GLN A 497 6.08 19.24 0.23
CA GLN A 497 7.24 19.24 1.15
C GLN A 497 6.95 19.90 2.51
N GLN A 498 6.02 20.86 2.56
CA GLN A 498 5.69 21.59 3.78
C GLN A 498 4.62 20.89 4.63
N LEU A 499 3.86 19.94 4.06
CA LEU A 499 2.94 19.08 4.81
C LEU A 499 3.69 17.96 5.54
N ASP A 500 4.74 17.41 4.93
CA ASP A 500 5.64 16.39 5.52
C ASP A 500 6.32 16.86 6.83
N GLU A 501 6.67 18.16 6.93
CA GLU A 501 7.26 18.75 8.13
C GLU A 501 6.35 18.66 9.35
N ASN A 502 5.03 18.82 9.15
CA ASN A 502 4.06 18.85 10.23
C ASN A 502 3.71 17.44 10.74
N GLU A 503 3.72 16.44 9.87
CA GLU A 503 3.39 15.06 10.24
C GLU A 503 4.57 14.34 10.94
N GLY A 504 5.80 14.56 10.45
CA GLY A 504 7.01 14.09 11.13
C GLY A 504 7.21 14.74 12.51
N ALA A 505 6.93 16.03 12.63
CA ALA A 505 6.96 16.73 13.92
C ALA A 505 5.85 16.27 14.88
N ARG A 506 4.65 15.93 14.37
CA ARG A 506 3.55 15.39 15.19
C ARG A 506 3.91 14.04 15.82
N LYS A 507 4.53 13.13 15.07
CA LYS A 507 5.01 11.83 15.58
C LYS A 507 6.10 12.00 16.65
N MET A 508 6.98 13.00 16.53
CA MET A 508 7.96 13.33 17.59
C MET A 508 7.32 13.78 18.90
N SER A 509 6.21 14.54 18.84
CA SER A 509 5.49 15.02 20.02
C SER A 509 4.81 13.86 20.77
N GLU A 510 4.12 12.97 20.04
CA GLU A 510 3.40 11.82 20.62
C GLU A 510 4.35 10.79 21.26
N MET A 511 5.54 10.56 20.69
CA MET A 511 6.57 9.67 21.26
C MET A 511 7.29 10.24 22.50
N SER A 512 7.24 11.56 22.71
CA SER A 512 7.82 12.18 23.90
C SER A 512 6.91 12.05 25.14
N GLN A 513 5.60 11.88 24.94
CA GLN A 513 4.61 11.81 26.02
C GLN A 513 4.43 10.42 26.62
N THR A 514 4.82 9.36 25.92
CA THR A 514 4.78 7.96 26.42
C THR A 514 5.98 7.58 27.28
N ARG A 515 6.95 8.49 27.52
CA ARG A 515 8.12 8.28 28.38
C ARG A 515 7.99 8.86 29.81
N ARG A 516 6.87 8.61 30.48
CA ARG A 516 6.81 8.69 31.95
C ARG A 516 6.15 7.45 32.53
N TYR A 517 6.97 6.45 32.81
CA TYR A 517 6.59 5.35 33.71
C TYR A 517 7.39 5.53 35.00
N SER A 518 6.67 5.77 36.10
CA SER A 518 7.24 5.81 37.45
C SER A 518 7.57 4.38 37.93
N PRO A 519 8.66 4.17 38.70
CA PRO A 519 9.00 2.85 39.22
C PRO A 519 8.10 2.47 40.41
N PRO A 520 7.87 1.17 40.67
CA PRO A 520 7.09 0.71 41.81
C PRO A 520 7.94 0.71 43.08
N GLY A 521 7.42 1.31 44.15
CA GLY A 521 8.01 1.27 45.48
C GLY A 521 6.92 1.07 46.54
N SER A 522 7.08 -0.04 47.28
CA SER A 522 6.51 -0.43 48.60
C SER A 522 5.04 -0.14 48.90
#